data_AF-A0A377LTA9-F1
#
_entry.id   AF-A0A377LTA9-F1
#
_cell.length_a   1.000
_cell.length_b   1.000
_cell.length_c   1.000
_cell.angle_alpha   90.00
_cell.angle_beta   90.00
_cell.angle_gamma   90.00
#
_symmetry.space_group_name_H-M   'P 1'
#
loop_
_entity.id
_entity.type
_entity.pdbx_description
1 polymer ?
#
loop_
_entity_poly.entity_id
_entity_poly.type
_entity_poly.pdbx_seq_one_letter_code
_entity_poly.pdbx_strand_id
1 'polypeptide(L)'
;MDVTFSSTATDATDTSLMSNTYAGGAQNVGVRLLDNAESPITLGTAQTVDLSAGSATQTLHFKAQMEVVDGKTATAGQVESTANYILLYK
;
A
#
# COMPACT_ATOMS: atom_id res chain seq x y z
N MET A 1 14.49 -2.37 -11.97
CA MET A 1 13.33 -1.52 -12.34
C MET A 1 12.75 -1.00 -11.04
N ASP A 2 12.10 0.16 -11.06
CA ASP A 2 11.56 0.75 -9.83
C ASP A 2 10.03 0.69 -9.85
N VAL A 3 9.46 0.33 -8.71
CA VAL A 3 8.02 0.26 -8.44
C VAL A 3 7.67 1.36 -7.45
N THR A 4 6.60 2.10 -7.70
CA THR A 4 6.05 3.06 -6.71
C THR A 4 4.55 2.83 -6.55
N PHE A 5 4.11 2.69 -5.31
CA PHE A 5 2.68 2.75 -4.96
C PHE A 5 2.35 4.16 -4.48
N SER A 6 1.34 4.80 -5.07
CA SER A 6 0.84 6.09 -4.58
C SER A 6 -0.61 5.99 -4.18
N SER A 7 -0.94 6.49 -2.99
CA SER A 7 -2.31 6.67 -2.51
C SER A 7 -2.33 7.82 -1.49
N THR A 8 -3.50 8.13 -0.96
CA THR A 8 -3.62 9.07 0.16
C THR A 8 -3.42 8.31 1.47
N ALA A 9 -2.47 8.73 2.30
CA ALA A 9 -2.23 8.13 3.61
C ALA A 9 -3.35 8.49 4.61
N THR A 10 -3.66 7.62 5.57
CA THR A 10 -4.64 7.87 6.64
C THR A 10 -4.20 8.99 7.59
N ASP A 11 -2.90 9.16 7.78
CA ASP A 11 -2.29 10.13 8.67
C ASP A 11 -0.96 10.62 8.06
N ALA A 12 -0.55 11.85 8.36
CA ALA A 12 0.73 12.40 7.89
C ALA A 12 1.95 11.76 8.57
N THR A 13 1.77 11.16 9.74
CA THR A 13 2.82 10.49 10.53
C THR A 13 3.09 9.06 10.06
N ASP A 14 2.10 8.41 9.45
CA ASP A 14 2.22 7.09 8.81
C ASP A 14 1.88 7.16 7.32
N THR A 15 2.91 7.38 6.52
CA THR A 15 2.82 7.50 5.06
C THR A 15 2.74 6.14 4.36
N SER A 16 2.54 5.05 5.08
CA SER A 16 2.41 3.69 4.52
C SER A 16 1.03 3.05 4.71
N LEU A 17 0.13 3.69 5.47
CA LEU A 17 -1.24 3.22 5.66
C LEU A 17 -2.20 3.99 4.73
N MET A 18 -2.83 3.30 3.79
CA MET A 18 -3.75 3.93 2.82
C MET A 18 -5.11 4.23 3.44
N SER A 19 -5.65 5.41 3.13
CA SER A 19 -6.96 5.86 3.57
C SER A 19 -8.10 4.98 3.08
N ASN A 20 -9.11 4.79 3.94
CA ASN A 20 -10.40 4.30 3.51
C ASN A 20 -11.10 5.39 2.67
N THR A 21 -11.42 5.09 1.41
CA THR A 21 -12.09 5.99 0.47
C THR A 21 -13.60 5.78 0.43
N TYR A 22 -14.14 4.77 1.14
CA TYR A 22 -15.57 4.52 1.16
C TYR A 22 -16.31 5.56 2.02
N ALA A 23 -17.25 6.29 1.40
CA ALA A 23 -18.04 7.31 2.09
C ALA A 23 -18.97 6.67 3.14
N GLY A 24 -18.84 7.08 4.41
CA GLY A 24 -19.59 6.48 5.52
C GLY A 24 -19.12 5.08 5.92
N GLY A 25 -17.90 4.71 5.51
CA GLY A 25 -17.28 3.44 5.85
C GLY A 25 -16.73 3.37 7.27
N ALA A 26 -15.89 2.36 7.50
CA ALA A 26 -15.15 2.23 8.75
C ALA A 26 -14.17 3.40 8.91
N GLN A 27 -14.15 3.97 10.11
CA GLN A 27 -13.27 5.06 10.50
C GLN A 27 -12.10 4.51 11.32
N ASN A 28 -11.00 5.27 11.35
CA ASN A 28 -9.76 4.92 12.06
C ASN A 28 -9.12 3.60 11.60
N VAL A 29 -9.40 3.19 10.37
CA VAL A 29 -8.77 2.04 9.73
C VAL A 29 -8.23 2.44 8.37
N GLY A 30 -7.21 1.71 7.92
CA GLY A 30 -6.66 1.83 6.59
C GLY A 30 -6.20 0.49 6.05
N VAL A 31 -5.71 0.49 4.81
CA VAL A 31 -5.13 -0.68 4.17
C VAL A 31 -3.64 -0.46 4.00
N ARG A 32 -2.81 -1.36 4.53
CA ARG A 32 -1.36 -1.35 4.35
C ARG A 32 -0.97 -2.30 3.25
N LEU A 33 -0.11 -1.83 2.35
CA LEU A 33 0.57 -2.69 1.38
C LEU A 33 1.90 -3.14 1.96
N LEU A 34 2.20 -4.42 1.79
CA LEU A 34 3.45 -5.02 2.21
C LEU A 34 4.16 -5.61 1.00
N ASP A 35 5.49 -5.62 1.05
CA ASP A 35 6.29 -6.40 0.12
C ASP A 35 6.18 -7.92 0.40
N ASN A 36 6.88 -8.72 -0.39
CA ASN A 36 6.88 -10.17 -0.23
C ASN A 36 7.43 -10.63 1.12
N ALA A 37 8.32 -9.84 1.74
CA ALA A 37 8.91 -10.09 3.06
C ALA A 37 8.06 -9.52 4.20
N GLU A 38 6.82 -9.09 3.92
CA GLU A 38 5.87 -8.52 4.89
C GLU A 38 6.32 -7.18 5.47
N SER A 39 7.23 -6.47 4.79
CA SER A 39 7.64 -5.12 5.19
C SER A 39 6.71 -4.05 4.60
N PRO A 40 6.28 -3.05 5.40
CA PRO A 40 5.45 -1.95 4.92
C PRO A 40 6.04 -1.20 3.71
N ILE A 41 5.20 -0.96 2.70
CA ILE A 41 5.54 -0.11 1.56
C ILE A 41 5.21 1.34 1.91
N THR A 42 6.22 2.20 1.87
CA THR A 42 6.03 3.66 2.00
C THR A 42 5.42 4.23 0.73
N LEU A 43 4.27 4.89 0.83
CA LEU A 43 3.57 5.46 -0.33
C LEU A 43 4.40 6.60 -0.95
N GLY A 44 4.40 6.68 -2.28
CA GLY A 44 5.16 7.67 -3.05
C GLY A 44 6.67 7.43 -3.08
N THR A 45 7.18 6.40 -2.39
CA THR A 45 8.60 6.05 -2.40
C THR A 45 8.87 4.92 -3.38
N ALA A 46 9.90 5.10 -4.21
CA ALA A 46 10.32 4.08 -5.16
C ALA A 46 11.01 2.91 -4.45
N GLN A 47 10.62 1.69 -4.82
CA GLN A 47 11.25 0.44 -4.42
C GLN A 47 11.95 -0.17 -5.63
N THR A 48 13.25 -0.43 -5.51
CA THR A 48 13.99 -1.13 -6.57
C THR A 48 13.69 -2.62 -6.51
N VAL A 49 13.32 -3.16 -7.65
CA VAL A 49 13.06 -4.58 -7.87
C VAL A 49 14.06 -5.12 -8.88
N ASP A 50 14.73 -6.19 -8.48
CA ASP A 50 15.60 -6.95 -9.36
C ASP A 50 14.77 -7.80 -10.32
N LEU A 51 15.02 -7.60 -11.61
CA LEU A 51 14.35 -8.33 -12.66
C LEU A 51 15.03 -9.68 -12.87
N SER A 52 14.27 -10.76 -12.94
CA SER A 52 14.77 -12.07 -13.33
C SER A 52 15.24 -12.02 -14.79
N ALA A 53 16.55 -12.19 -15.01
CA ALA A 53 17.15 -12.13 -16.34
C ALA A 53 16.66 -13.29 -17.21
N GLY A 54 16.32 -12.98 -18.47
CA GLY A 54 15.84 -13.96 -19.44
C GLY A 54 14.36 -14.37 -19.28
N SER A 55 13.64 -13.82 -18.29
CA SER A 55 12.20 -14.01 -18.20
C SER A 55 11.45 -12.99 -19.04
N ALA A 56 10.50 -13.46 -19.85
CA ALA A 56 9.56 -12.61 -20.59
C ALA A 56 8.47 -12.01 -19.68
N THR A 57 8.23 -12.62 -18.51
CA THR A 57 7.21 -12.20 -17.54
C THR A 57 7.83 -12.04 -16.17
N GLN A 58 7.50 -10.95 -15.47
CA GLN A 58 7.95 -10.72 -14.10
C GLN A 58 6.73 -10.73 -13.18
N THR A 59 6.76 -11.60 -12.18
CA THR A 59 5.69 -11.70 -11.17
C THR A 59 6.19 -11.04 -9.88
N LEU A 60 5.46 -10.02 -9.43
CA LEU A 60 5.77 -9.30 -8.19
C LEU A 60 4.67 -9.57 -7.17
N HIS A 61 5.08 -10.10 -6.02
CA HIS A 61 4.17 -10.48 -4.95
C HIS A 61 4.12 -9.36 -3.91
N PHE A 62 2.90 -8.88 -3.68
CA PHE A 62 2.58 -7.92 -2.63
C PHE A 62 1.45 -8.49 -1.78
N LYS A 63 1.39 -8.04 -0.53
CA LYS A 63 0.30 -8.39 0.39
C LYS A 63 -0.42 -7.10 0.78
N ALA A 64 -1.67 -7.25 1.19
CA ALA A 64 -2.45 -6.16 1.75
C ALA A 64 -3.08 -6.62 3.06
N GLN A 65 -3.06 -5.75 4.06
CA GLN A 65 -3.74 -5.99 5.34
C GLN A 65 -4.47 -4.74 5.81
N MET A 66 -5.58 -4.95 6.52
CA MET A 66 -6.28 -3.87 7.19
C MET A 66 -5.64 -3.62 8.55
N GLU A 67 -5.43 -2.35 8.90
CA GLU A 67 -4.90 -1.94 10.20
C GLU A 67 -5.72 -0.80 10.81
N VAL A 68 -5.69 -0.72 12.14
CA VAL A 68 -6.23 0.40 12.89
C VAL A 68 -5.15 1.49 12.96
N VAL A 69 -5.55 2.74 12.75
CA VAL A 69 -4.65 3.89 12.91
C VAL A 69 -4.14 3.93 14.36
N ASP A 70 -2.84 4.14 14.54
CA ASP A 70 -2.22 4.08 15.86
C ASP A 70 -2.87 5.05 16.86
N GLY A 71 -3.06 4.58 18.09
CA GLY A 71 -3.75 5.31 19.15
C GLY A 71 -5.24 5.59 18.90
N LYS A 72 -5.88 4.97 17.89
CA LYS A 72 -7.31 5.12 17.60
C LYS A 72 -8.07 3.80 17.79
N THR A 73 -9.40 3.91 17.78
CA THR A 73 -10.32 2.76 17.84
C THR A 73 -11.07 2.66 16.52
N ALA A 74 -11.00 1.51 15.88
CA ALA A 74 -11.73 1.23 14.64
C ALA A 74 -13.25 1.31 14.86
N THR A 75 -13.97 1.83 13.86
CA THR A 75 -15.44 1.71 13.81
C THR A 75 -15.84 0.65 12.79
N ALA A 76 -17.01 0.04 12.98
CA ALA A 76 -17.55 -0.87 11.98
C ALA A 76 -17.91 -0.13 10.68
N GLY A 77 -17.77 -0.81 9.55
CA GLY A 77 -18.13 -0.29 8.23
C GLY A 77 -17.31 -0.93 7.12
N GLN A 78 -17.60 -0.55 5.88
CA GLN A 78 -16.84 -1.00 4.72
C GLN A 78 -15.48 -0.30 4.66
N VAL A 79 -14.47 -1.03 4.18
CA VAL A 79 -13.14 -0.51 3.87
C VAL A 79 -12.88 -0.67 2.40
N GLU A 80 -12.55 0.43 1.73
CA GLU A 80 -12.12 0.47 0.34
C GLU A 80 -10.89 1.37 0.25
N SER A 81 -9.85 0.93 -0.45
CA SER A 81 -8.66 1.75 -0.69
C SER A 81 -8.16 1.49 -2.11
N THR A 82 -7.73 2.55 -2.78
CA THR A 82 -7.16 2.48 -4.13
C THR A 82 -5.72 2.99 -4.12
N ALA A 83 -4.84 2.29 -4.82
CA ALA A 83 -3.45 2.71 -5.05
C ALA A 83 -3.14 2.73 -6.55
N ASN A 84 -2.36 3.71 -6.98
CA ASN A 84 -1.73 3.65 -8.30
C ASN A 84 -0.45 2.83 -8.18
N TYR A 85 -0.26 1.91 -9.12
CA TYR A 85 0.92 1.09 -9.26
C TYR A 85 1.74 1.58 -10.45
N ILE A 86 2.89 2.20 -10.18
CA ILE A 86 3.71 2.90 -11.18
C ILE A 86 4.99 2.11 -11.40
N LEU A 87 5.29 1.81 -12.67
CA LEU A 87 6.51 1.12 -13.08
C LEU A 87 7.44 2.06 -13.83
N LEU A 88 8.70 2.10 -13.42
CA LEU A 88 9.77 2.81 -14.10
C LEU A 88 10.84 1.81 -14.56
N TYR A 89 10.97 1.67 -15.87
CA TYR A 89 12.05 0.90 -16.51
C TYR A 89 13.28 1.80 -16.64
N LYS A 90 14.46 1.23 -16.41
CA LYS A 90 15.75 1.90 -16.58
C LYS A 90 16.28 1.66 -17.99
#